data_AF-A0A2N3FI81-F1
#
_entry.id   AF-A0A2N3FI81-F1
#
_cell.length_a   1.000
_cell.length_b   1.000
_cell.length_c   1.000
_cell.angle_alpha   90.00
_cell.angle_beta   90.00
_cell.angle_gamma   90.00
#
_symmetry.space_group_name_H-M   'P 1'
#
loop_
_entity.id
_entity.type
_entity.pdbx_description
1 polymer ?
#
loop_
_entity_poly.entity_id
_entity_poly.type
_entity_poly.pdbx_seq_one_letter_code
_entity_poly.pdbx_strand_id
1 'polypeptide(L)' 'MCWGAGTYGALGNGATTDSSSPVYVVGLSKAKDLGTGIYSSCALTTSGKVRCWGYNNAGQLGNATTADSNLPVAVVSLP' A
#
# COMPACT_ATOMS: atom_id res chain seq x y z
N MET A 1 -0.05 9.56 4.95
CA MET A 1 -1.28 9.16 5.67
C MET A 1 -2.32 8.80 4.64
N CYS A 2 -3.24 7.91 4.98
CA CYS A 2 -4.37 7.50 4.13
C CYS A 2 -5.68 7.61 4.94
N TRP A 3 -6.81 7.77 4.26
CA TRP A 3 -8.16 7.78 4.86
C TRP A 3 -9.17 7.33 3.80
N GLY A 4 -10.42 7.13 4.21
CA GLY A 4 -11.50 6.62 3.37
C GLY A 4 -11.65 5.10 3.51
N ALA A 5 -11.87 4.43 2.38
CA ALA A 5 -12.13 3.00 2.32
C ALA A 5 -10.92 2.17 2.81
N GLY A 6 -11.18 1.24 3.74
CA GLY A 6 -10.19 0.32 4.31
C GLY A 6 -10.26 -1.10 3.76
N THR A 7 -11.25 -1.40 2.92
CA THR A 7 -11.40 -2.70 2.28
C THR A 7 -10.11 -3.14 1.60
N TYR A 8 -9.79 -4.44 1.69
CA TYR A 8 -8.54 -5.05 1.21
C TYR A 8 -7.26 -4.47 1.86
N GLY A 9 -7.38 -3.62 2.88
CA GLY A 9 -6.26 -3.02 3.56
C GLY A 9 -5.64 -1.82 2.85
N ALA A 10 -6.40 -1.13 1.99
CA ALA A 10 -5.94 0.00 1.17
C ALA A 10 -5.39 1.20 1.97
N LEU A 11 -5.63 1.26 3.29
CA LEU A 11 -5.05 2.28 4.17
C LEU A 11 -3.63 1.95 4.64
N GLY A 12 -3.17 0.70 4.52
CA GLY A 12 -1.80 0.30 4.87
C GLY A 12 -1.46 0.44 6.35
N ASN A 13 -2.47 0.52 7.22
CA ASN A 13 -2.32 0.71 8.67
C ASN A 13 -2.48 -0.59 9.47
N GLY A 14 -2.55 -1.75 8.81
CA GLY A 14 -2.79 -3.05 9.44
C GLY A 14 -4.27 -3.36 9.71
N ALA A 15 -5.20 -2.46 9.37
CA ALA A 15 -6.64 -2.70 9.46
C ALA A 15 -7.26 -2.89 8.08
N THR A 16 -8.46 -3.47 8.04
CA THR A 16 -9.31 -3.59 6.84
C THR A 16 -10.62 -2.81 6.95
N THR A 17 -10.73 -1.96 7.97
CA THR A 17 -11.90 -1.10 8.25
C THR A 17 -11.68 0.30 7.71
N ASP A 18 -12.75 0.94 7.27
CA ASP A 18 -12.75 2.34 6.83
C ASP A 18 -12.28 3.28 7.93
N SER A 19 -11.73 4.43 7.51
CA SER A 19 -11.35 5.51 8.42
C SER A 19 -11.76 6.86 7.86
N SER A 20 -12.62 7.57 8.58
CA SER A 20 -12.98 8.97 8.24
C SER A 20 -11.89 9.97 8.64
N SER A 21 -10.85 9.52 9.36
CA SER A 21 -9.71 10.34 9.78
C SER A 21 -8.40 9.84 9.18
N PRO A 22 -7.42 10.72 8.91
CA PRO A 22 -6.09 10.31 8.44
C PRO A 22 -5.43 9.31 9.39
N VAL A 23 -4.97 8.18 8.85
CA VAL A 23 -4.18 7.17 9.56
C VAL A 23 -2.78 7.08 8.99
N TYR A 24 -1.83 6.69 9.84
CA TYR A 24 -0.46 6.42 9.41
C TYR A 24 -0.39 5.10 8.65
N VAL A 25 0.35 5.12 7.54
CA VAL A 25 0.74 3.91 6.82
C VAL A 25 1.93 3.30 7.56
N VAL A 26 1.81 2.04 7.97
CA VAL A 26 2.81 1.38 8.82
C VAL A 26 4.12 1.23 8.06
N GLY A 27 5.23 1.66 8.68
CA GLY A 27 6.57 1.50 8.12
C GLY A 27 6.88 2.41 6.92
N LEU A 28 6.08 3.45 6.66
CA LEU A 28 6.30 4.41 5.58
C LEU A 28 6.60 5.81 6.15
N SER A 29 7.87 6.21 6.17
CA SER A 29 8.32 7.49 6.77
C SER A 29 8.81 8.54 5.78
N LYS A 30 9.09 8.17 4.52
CA LYS A 30 9.63 9.10 3.49
C LYS A 30 9.14 8.75 2.09
N ALA A 31 7.83 8.86 1.86
CA ALA A 31 7.28 8.78 0.52
C ALA A 31 7.60 10.07 -0.25
N LYS A 32 8.13 9.95 -1.48
CA LYS A 32 8.33 11.07 -2.40
C LYS A 32 7.31 11.08 -3.54
N ASP A 33 6.67 9.94 -3.80
CA ASP A 33 5.61 9.82 -4.80
C ASP A 33 4.62 8.72 -4.39
N LEU A 34 3.38 8.82 -4.88
CA LEU A 34 2.26 7.96 -4.55
C LEU A 34 1.47 7.60 -5.81
N GLY A 35 1.10 6.33 -5.94
CA GLY A 35 0.19 5.85 -6.99
C GLY A 35 -0.93 5.02 -6.37
N THR A 36 -2.15 5.18 -6.88
CA THR A 36 -3.34 4.49 -6.38
C THR A 36 -4.04 3.72 -7.50
N GLY A 37 -4.46 2.49 -7.21
CA GLY A 37 -5.41 1.71 -8.01
C GLY A 37 -6.81 1.71 -7.38
N ILE A 38 -7.69 0.82 -7.85
CA ILE A 38 -9.08 0.74 -7.36
C ILE A 38 -9.15 0.43 -5.86
N TYR A 39 -8.29 -0.47 -5.35
CA TYR A 39 -8.17 -0.81 -3.93
C TYR A 39 -6.72 -1.10 -3.50
N SER A 40 -5.76 -0.64 -4.28
CA SER A 40 -4.33 -0.78 -3.99
C SER A 40 -3.67 0.59 -3.97
N SER A 41 -2.57 0.70 -3.23
CA SER A 41 -1.77 1.91 -3.13
C SER A 41 -0.31 1.54 -3.12
N CYS A 42 0.51 2.37 -3.75
CA CYS A 42 1.96 2.22 -3.82
C CYS A 42 2.63 3.55 -3.49
N ALA A 43 3.77 3.47 -2.81
CA ALA A 43 4.60 4.62 -2.47
C ALA A 43 6.03 4.39 -2.92
N LEU A 44 6.57 5.36 -3.66
CA LEU A 44 8.00 5.44 -3.94
C LEU A 44 8.66 6.22 -2.81
N THR A 45 9.62 5.59 -2.13
CA THR A 45 10.36 6.22 -1.04
C THR A 45 11.52 7.08 -1.57
N THR A 46 12.02 8.00 -0.74
CA THR A 46 13.20 8.81 -1.07
C THR A 46 14.46 7.98 -1.32
N SER A 47 14.52 6.76 -0.79
CA SER A 47 15.62 5.81 -1.04
C SER A 47 15.48 5.01 -2.34
N GLY A 48 14.46 5.30 -3.15
CA GLY A 48 14.21 4.63 -4.43
C GLY A 48 13.45 3.29 -4.31
N LYS A 49 13.07 2.87 -3.11
CA LYS A 49 12.29 1.64 -2.91
C LYS A 49 10.80 1.90 -3.09
N VAL A 50 10.08 0.98 -3.74
CA VAL A 50 8.62 1.01 -3.85
C VAL A 50 8.01 0.03 -2.85
N ARG A 51 6.98 0.48 -2.15
CA ARG A 51 6.15 -0.36 -1.29
C ARG A 51 4.70 -0.23 -1.69
N CYS A 52 4.00 -1.35 -1.79
CA CYS A 52 2.58 -1.40 -2.16
C CYS A 52 1.75 -2.11 -1.09
N TRP A 53 0.48 -1.78 -0.97
CA TRP A 53 -0.50 -2.42 -0.09
C TRP A 53 -1.91 -2.33 -0.69
N GLY A 54 -2.85 -3.08 -0.13
CA GLY A 54 -4.23 -3.19 -0.58
C GLY A 54 -4.50 -4.48 -1.38
N TYR A 55 -5.44 -4.38 -2.30
CA TYR A 55 -5.89 -5.46 -3.18
C TYR A 55 -4.80 -5.98 -4.11
N ASN A 56 -4.69 -7.31 -4.23
CA ASN A 56 -3.60 -7.98 -4.92
C ASN A 56 -4.01 -9.17 -5.81
N ASN A 57 -5.30 -9.41 -6.08
CA ASN A 57 -5.74 -10.60 -6.82
C ASN A 57 -5.05 -10.78 -8.20
N ALA A 58 -4.67 -9.68 -8.86
CA ALA A 58 -3.96 -9.70 -10.13
C ALA A 58 -2.45 -9.45 -10.00
N GLY A 59 -1.89 -9.51 -8.80
CA GLY A 59 -0.47 -9.23 -8.55
C GLY A 59 -0.12 -7.73 -8.51
N GLN A 60 -1.09 -6.87 -8.22
CA GLN A 60 -0.92 -5.40 -8.20
C GLN A 60 0.19 -4.94 -7.24
N LEU A 61 0.47 -5.69 -6.18
CA LEU A 61 1.49 -5.33 -5.19
C LEU A 61 2.91 -5.64 -5.66
N GLY A 62 3.06 -6.39 -6.76
CA GLY A 62 4.37 -6.72 -7.34
C GLY A 62 5.30 -7.46 -6.38
N ASN A 63 4.76 -8.19 -5.40
CA ASN A 63 5.52 -8.90 -4.36
C ASN A 63 5.61 -10.41 -4.63
N ALA A 64 5.43 -10.84 -5.90
CA ALA A 64 5.35 -12.23 -6.33
C ALA A 64 4.24 -13.07 -5.64
N THR A 65 3.20 -12.41 -5.14
CA THR A 65 2.01 -13.06 -4.61
C THR A 65 0.75 -12.45 -5.23
N THR A 66 -0.40 -13.10 -5.02
CA THR A 66 -1.73 -12.57 -5.34
C THR A 66 -2.60 -12.33 -4.10
N ALA A 67 -2.00 -12.42 -2.91
CA ALA A 67 -2.69 -12.20 -1.65
C ALA A 67 -2.72 -10.71 -1.29
N ASP A 68 -3.90 -10.20 -0.91
CA ASP A 68 -4.07 -8.83 -0.45
C ASP A 68 -3.17 -8.54 0.76
N SER A 69 -2.81 -7.28 0.96
CA SER A 69 -1.99 -6.90 2.12
C SER A 69 -2.46 -5.59 2.75
N ASN A 70 -2.81 -5.64 4.03
CA ASN A 70 -3.12 -4.46 4.83
C ASN A 70 -1.88 -3.73 5.37
N LEU A 71 -0.68 -4.17 4.98
CA LEU A 71 0.59 -3.56 5.31
C LEU A 71 1.42 -3.35 4.04
N PRO A 72 2.29 -2.32 3.99
CA PRO A 72 3.17 -2.12 2.85
C PRO A 72 4.18 -3.26 2.66
N VAL A 73 4.01 -4.01 1.59
CA VAL A 73 4.97 -5.02 1.11
C VAL A 73 5.96 -4.39 0.14
N ALA A 74 7.17 -4.95 0.08
CA ALA A 74 8.16 -4.52 -0.90
C ALA A 74 7.80 -5.09 -2.28
N VAL A 75 7.91 -4.25 -3.32
CA VAL A 75 7.87 -4.72 -4.70
C VAL A 75 9.17 -5.47 -4.99
N VAL A 76 9.09 -6.71 -5.47
CA VAL A 76 10.26 -7.51 -5.83
C VAL A 76 10.74 -7.09 -7.22
N SER A 77 11.84 -6.34 -7.24
CA SER A 77 12.55 -5.81 -8.42
C SER A 77 11.72 -4.88 -9.33
N LEU A 78 12.23 -3.67 -9.50
CA LEU A 78 11.94 -2.84 -10.67
C LEU A 78 13.19 -2.93 -11.55
N PRO A 79 13.08 -3.30 -12.83
CA PRO A 79 14.23 -3.34 -13.74
C PRO A 79 14.87 -1.96 -13.91
#